data_AF-A0A2D5YAG7-F1
#
_entry.id   AF-A0A2D5YAG7-F1
#
_cell.length_a   1.000
_cell.length_b   1.000
_cell.length_c   1.000
_cell.angle_alpha   90.00
_cell.angle_beta   90.00
_cell.angle_gamma   90.00
#
_symmetry.space_group_name_H-M   'P 1'
#
loop_
_entity.id
_entity.type
_entity.pdbx_description
1 polymer ?
#
loop_
_entity_poly.entity_id
_entity_poly.type
_entity_poly.pdbx_seq_one_letter_code
_entity_poly.pdbx_strand_id
1 'polypeptide(L)'
;MAEPKGLSKPVKLKSDLASFLGATELPRTEITQKLWDYIKSNKLQTRTENGSPENAGKFIVADAKLLTIFRNTHTTSKTGKVTDLTNLKEGETINMMQMASVVGANIE
;
A
#
# COMPACT_ATOMS: atom_id res chain seq x y z
N MET A 1 -18.89 20.51 -5.82
CA MET A 1 -18.03 20.03 -6.92
C MET A 1 -17.03 19.01 -6.41
N ALA A 2 -17.17 17.73 -6.80
CA ALA A 2 -16.06 16.78 -7.05
C ALA A 2 -16.69 15.53 -7.68
N GLU A 3 -16.44 15.29 -8.96
CA GLU A 3 -17.05 14.27 -9.81
C GLU A 3 -16.82 12.81 -9.34
N PRO A 4 -17.71 11.87 -9.70
CA PRO A 4 -17.73 10.48 -9.20
C PRO A 4 -16.64 9.66 -9.91
N LYS A 5 -15.60 9.22 -9.21
CA LYS A 5 -14.39 8.68 -9.88
C LYS A 5 -13.89 7.39 -9.25
N GLY A 6 -14.35 6.23 -9.76
CA GLY A 6 -13.67 4.92 -9.78
C GLY A 6 -13.23 4.25 -8.46
N LEU A 7 -13.19 4.96 -7.33
CA LEU A 7 -12.64 4.49 -6.05
C LEU A 7 -13.61 3.60 -5.27
N SER A 8 -14.90 3.73 -5.54
CA SER A 8 -15.96 2.91 -4.92
C SER A 8 -16.37 1.69 -5.75
N LYS A 9 -15.75 1.46 -6.93
CA LYS A 9 -15.99 0.20 -7.64
C LYS A 9 -15.31 -0.92 -6.86
N PRO A 10 -16.04 -1.98 -6.45
CA PRO A 10 -15.41 -3.16 -5.91
C PRO A 10 -14.45 -3.70 -6.97
N VAL A 11 -13.18 -3.80 -6.61
CA VAL A 11 -12.13 -4.37 -7.45
C VAL A 11 -11.75 -5.71 -6.86
N LYS A 12 -11.40 -6.65 -7.73
CA LYS A 12 -10.88 -7.95 -7.28
C LYS A 12 -9.51 -7.75 -6.69
N LEU A 13 -9.31 -8.33 -5.52
CA LEU A 13 -8.06 -8.33 -4.79
C LEU A 13 -7.23 -9.53 -5.25
N LYS A 14 -5.93 -9.34 -5.46
CA LYS A 14 -5.02 -10.48 -5.61
C LYS A 14 -4.92 -11.28 -4.31
N SER A 15 -4.56 -12.55 -4.42
CA SER A 15 -4.49 -13.50 -3.30
C SER A 15 -3.76 -12.96 -2.07
N ASP A 16 -2.65 -12.23 -2.22
CA ASP A 16 -1.94 -11.63 -1.08
C ASP A 16 -2.75 -10.55 -0.36
N LEU A 17 -3.28 -9.58 -1.12
CA LEU A 17 -4.05 -8.47 -0.56
C LEU A 17 -5.40 -8.98 -0.03
N ALA A 18 -5.99 -9.95 -0.71
CA ALA A 18 -7.21 -10.63 -0.29
C ALA A 18 -7.02 -11.39 1.03
N SER A 19 -5.90 -12.12 1.17
CA SER A 19 -5.56 -12.83 2.40
C SER A 19 -5.28 -11.88 3.56
N PHE A 20 -4.67 -10.73 3.28
CA PHE A 20 -4.42 -9.71 4.29
C PHE A 20 -5.70 -9.02 4.76
N LEU A 21 -6.62 -8.69 3.85
CA LEU A 21 -7.88 -8.02 4.17
C LEU A 21 -9.02 -8.97 4.55
N GLY A 22 -8.88 -10.27 4.28
CA GLY A 22 -9.92 -11.28 4.46
C GLY A 22 -11.10 -11.13 3.49
N ALA A 23 -10.87 -10.54 2.32
CA ALA A 23 -11.91 -10.27 1.33
C ALA A 23 -11.38 -10.49 -0.09
N THR A 24 -12.22 -10.93 -1.01
CA THR A 24 -11.83 -11.14 -2.42
C THR A 24 -12.14 -9.93 -3.29
N GLU A 25 -13.11 -9.11 -2.92
CA GLU A 25 -13.55 -7.95 -3.68
C GLU A 25 -13.83 -6.78 -2.72
N LEU A 26 -13.07 -5.69 -2.86
CA LEU A 26 -13.26 -4.48 -2.07
C LEU A 26 -13.02 -3.24 -2.93
N PRO A 27 -13.68 -2.11 -2.61
CA PRO A 27 -13.37 -0.86 -3.27
C PRO A 27 -11.99 -0.33 -2.85
N ARG A 28 -11.30 0.36 -3.76
CA ARG A 28 -9.97 0.97 -3.51
C ARG A 28 -9.94 1.80 -2.22
N THR A 29 -11.03 2.49 -1.90
CA THR A 29 -11.15 3.28 -0.68
C THR A 29 -11.07 2.41 0.58
N GLU A 30 -11.79 1.29 0.62
CA GLU A 30 -11.78 0.37 1.77
C GLU A 30 -10.42 -0.32 1.93
N ILE A 31 -9.80 -0.70 0.81
CA ILE A 31 -8.46 -1.30 0.80
C ILE A 31 -7.45 -0.34 1.42
N THR A 32 -7.43 0.89 0.90
CA THR A 32 -6.52 1.94 1.39
C THR A 32 -6.80 2.24 2.85
N GLN A 33 -8.07 2.34 3.26
CA GLN A 33 -8.44 2.55 4.66
C GLN A 33 -7.97 1.42 5.57
N LYS A 34 -8.22 0.15 5.24
CA LYS A 34 -7.79 -0.99 6.07
C LYS A 34 -6.28 -1.08 6.20
N LEU A 35 -5.55 -0.86 5.11
CA LEU A 35 -4.09 -0.78 5.15
C LEU A 35 -3.62 0.41 6.00
N TRP A 36 -4.24 1.58 5.87
CA TRP A 36 -3.90 2.77 6.65
C TRP A 36 -4.22 2.62 8.13
N ASP A 37 -5.34 1.96 8.46
CA ASP A 37 -5.74 1.62 9.82
C ASP A 37 -4.72 0.66 10.45
N TYR A 38 -4.28 -0.37 9.72
CA TYR A 38 -3.20 -1.24 10.15
C TYR A 38 -1.89 -0.46 10.38
N ILE A 39 -1.49 0.39 9.43
CA ILE A 39 -0.28 1.23 9.52
C ILE A 39 -0.33 2.13 10.75
N LYS A 40 -1.48 2.77 11.01
CA LYS A 40 -1.69 3.63 12.19
C LYS A 40 -1.72 2.85 13.50
N SER A 41 -2.43 1.73 13.52
CA SER A 41 -2.53 0.86 14.70
C SER A 41 -1.16 0.34 15.12
N ASN A 42 -0.32 -0.03 14.14
CA ASN A 42 1.06 -0.45 14.34
C ASN A 42 2.07 0.72 14.37
N LYS A 43 1.60 1.98 14.27
CA LYS A 43 2.41 3.21 14.29
C LYS A 43 3.52 3.25 13.24
N LEU A 44 3.38 2.54 12.13
CA LEU A 44 4.40 2.38 11.09
C LEU A 44 4.69 3.68 10.31
N GLN A 45 4.01 4.79 10.60
CA GLN A 45 4.30 6.07 9.96
C GLN A 45 5.64 6.63 10.44
N THR A 46 6.44 7.13 9.51
CA THR A 46 7.73 7.76 9.84
C THR A 46 8.02 8.98 8.96
N ARG A 47 8.81 9.90 9.51
CA ARG A 47 9.28 11.08 8.80
C ARG A 47 10.57 10.80 8.06
N THR A 48 11.30 9.80 8.52
CA THR A 48 12.63 9.47 8.02
C THR A 48 12.70 8.04 7.54
N GLU A 49 13.49 7.80 6.50
CA GLU A 49 13.72 6.47 5.93
C GLU A 49 14.70 5.65 6.78
N ASN A 50 14.58 5.76 8.11
CA ASN A 50 15.45 5.14 9.10
C ASN A 50 14.88 3.84 9.68
N GLY A 51 13.79 3.32 9.10
CA GLY A 51 13.07 2.15 9.61
C GLY A 51 12.47 2.31 11.01
N SER A 52 12.44 3.54 11.52
CA SER A 52 11.95 3.84 12.85
C SER A 52 10.54 4.40 12.75
N PRO A 53 9.52 3.69 13.26
CA PRO A 53 8.15 4.19 13.30
C PRO A 53 8.04 5.37 14.27
N GLU A 54 7.86 6.58 13.74
CA GLU A 54 7.70 7.82 14.51
C GLU A 54 6.22 8.18 14.74
N ASN A 55 5.28 7.36 14.25
CA ASN A 55 3.85 7.65 14.17
C ASN A 55 3.51 9.00 13.51
N ALA A 56 4.43 9.52 12.71
CA ALA A 56 4.34 10.83 12.10
C ALA A 56 5.13 10.81 10.80
N GLY A 57 4.65 11.50 9.77
CA GLY A 57 5.37 11.64 8.50
C GLY A 57 4.62 11.09 7.30
N LYS A 58 5.32 11.08 6.17
CA LYS A 58 4.77 10.71 4.85
C LYS A 58 5.24 9.33 4.39
N PHE A 59 6.15 8.72 5.15
CA PHE A 59 6.71 7.41 4.89
C PHE A 59 6.06 6.38 5.80
N ILE A 60 6.08 5.14 5.35
CA ILE A 60 5.47 3.99 6.01
C ILE A 60 6.57 2.93 6.11
N VAL A 61 6.92 2.55 7.33
CA VAL A 61 7.84 1.45 7.62
C VAL A 61 7.20 0.15 7.14
N ALA A 62 7.94 -0.58 6.32
CA ALA A 62 7.55 -1.87 5.82
C ALA A 62 7.77 -2.93 6.89
N ASP A 63 6.64 -3.46 7.36
CA ASP A 63 6.58 -4.59 8.28
C ASP A 63 6.49 -5.92 7.51
N ALA A 64 6.76 -7.05 8.18
CA ALA A 64 6.68 -8.39 7.61
C ALA A 64 5.42 -8.64 6.77
N LYS A 65 4.24 -8.23 7.26
CA LYS A 65 2.98 -8.43 6.51
C LYS A 65 2.86 -7.54 5.28
N LEU A 66 3.26 -6.28 5.41
CA LEU A 66 3.21 -5.32 4.32
C LEU A 66 4.24 -5.67 3.23
N LEU A 67 5.39 -6.20 3.62
CA LEU A 67 6.42 -6.66 2.71
C LEU A 67 5.96 -7.75 1.78
N THR A 68 5.13 -8.70 2.23
CA THR A 68 4.59 -9.72 1.33
C THR A 68 3.83 -9.07 0.16
N ILE A 69 3.05 -8.02 0.43
CA ILE A 69 2.28 -7.29 -0.57
C ILE A 69 3.19 -6.36 -1.40
N PHE A 70 4.11 -5.66 -0.74
CA PHE A 70 5.05 -4.74 -1.38
C PHE A 70 5.99 -5.49 -2.31
N ARG A 71 6.51 -6.63 -1.91
CA ARG A 71 7.40 -7.46 -2.75
C ARG A 71 6.69 -8.04 -3.96
N ASN A 72 5.36 -8.13 -3.93
CA ASN A 72 4.55 -8.50 -5.09
C ASN A 72 4.16 -7.29 -5.96
N THR A 73 4.69 -6.10 -5.66
CA THR A 73 4.40 -4.85 -6.38
C THR A 73 5.55 -4.48 -7.30
N HIS A 74 5.33 -4.68 -8.60
CA HIS A 74 6.17 -4.17 -9.67
C HIS A 74 5.27 -3.56 -10.74
N THR A 75 5.23 -2.23 -10.81
CA THR A 75 4.39 -1.52 -11.78
C THR A 75 5.12 -0.32 -12.37
N THR A 76 4.95 -0.13 -13.67
CA THR A 76 5.47 1.03 -14.39
C THR A 76 4.33 2.03 -14.58
N SER A 77 4.48 3.23 -14.01
CA SER A 77 3.50 4.31 -14.19
C SER A 77 3.50 4.81 -15.65
N LYS A 78 2.39 5.40 -16.09
CA LYS A 78 2.23 5.99 -17.44
C LYS A 78 3.31 7.03 -17.80
N THR A 79 3.97 7.60 -16.80
CA THR A 79 5.07 8.55 -16.96
C THR A 79 6.46 7.89 -17.03
N GLY A 80 6.53 6.55 -17.14
CA GLY A 80 7.79 5.79 -17.17
C GLY A 80 8.42 5.57 -15.80
N LYS A 81 7.81 6.06 -14.71
CA LYS A 81 8.30 5.79 -13.34
C LYS A 81 8.01 4.35 -12.94
N VAL A 82 9.07 3.54 -12.85
CA VAL A 82 9.00 2.18 -12.32
C VAL A 82 8.93 2.25 -10.79
N THR A 83 7.90 1.62 -10.23
CA THR A 83 7.80 1.33 -8.81
C THR A 83 8.11 -0.14 -8.63
N ASP A 84 9.36 -0.44 -8.27
CA ASP A 84 9.81 -1.78 -7.90
C ASP A 84 9.95 -1.85 -6.38
N LEU A 85 9.16 -2.73 -5.75
CA LEU A 85 9.20 -2.98 -4.31
C LEU A 85 9.55 -4.44 -4.01
N THR A 86 9.92 -5.22 -5.03
CA THR A 86 10.28 -6.65 -4.94
C THR A 86 11.45 -6.94 -4.00
N ASN A 87 12.38 -5.98 -3.90
CA ASN A 87 13.59 -6.04 -3.08
C ASN A 87 13.47 -5.34 -1.72
N LEU A 88 12.28 -4.85 -1.37
CA LEU A 88 12.06 -4.15 -0.10
C LEU A 88 12.28 -5.11 1.09
N LYS A 89 12.84 -4.60 2.19
CA LYS A 89 13.19 -5.35 3.40
C LYS A 89 12.48 -4.79 4.64
N GLU A 90 12.46 -5.58 5.72
CA GLU A 90 11.94 -5.15 7.02
C GLU A 90 12.74 -3.95 7.53
N GLY A 91 12.03 -2.88 7.89
CA GLY A 91 12.64 -1.60 8.28
C GLY A 91 12.91 -0.65 7.11
N GLU A 92 12.69 -1.03 5.86
CA GLU A 92 12.66 -0.04 4.77
C GLU A 92 11.38 0.76 4.82
N THR A 93 11.35 1.92 4.16
CA THR A 93 10.18 2.78 4.15
C THR A 93 9.66 3.05 2.76
N ILE A 94 8.34 3.08 2.60
CA ILE A 94 7.69 3.48 1.35
C ILE A 94 6.94 4.79 1.52
N ASN A 95 6.79 5.55 0.44
CA ASN A 95 5.99 6.76 0.46
C ASN A 95 4.51 6.49 0.10
N MET A 96 3.66 7.48 0.34
CA MET A 96 2.22 7.39 0.05
C MET A 96 1.90 7.14 -1.44
N MET A 97 2.77 7.57 -2.36
CA MET A 97 2.58 7.29 -3.79
C MET A 97 2.82 5.82 -4.12
N GLN A 98 3.88 5.23 -3.57
CA GLN A 98 4.15 3.81 -3.70
C GLN A 98 3.03 2.99 -3.08
N MET A 99 2.46 3.42 -1.96
CA MET A 99 1.28 2.79 -1.38
C MET A 99 0.09 2.75 -2.34
N ALA A 100 -0.19 3.86 -3.03
CA ALA A 100 -1.23 3.89 -4.06
C ALA A 100 -0.89 2.96 -5.25
N SER A 101 0.39 2.88 -5.64
CA SER A 101 0.86 1.94 -6.66
C SER A 101 0.70 0.48 -6.23
N VAL A 102 0.98 0.16 -4.97
CA VAL A 102 0.78 -1.18 -4.37
C VAL A 102 -0.67 -1.57 -4.48
N VAL A 103 -1.58 -0.73 -3.98
CA VAL A 103 -3.03 -1.00 -4.08
C VAL A 103 -3.43 -1.13 -5.54
N GLY A 104 -2.92 -0.29 -6.44
CA GLY A 104 -3.20 -0.35 -7.87
C GLY A 104 -2.69 -1.59 -8.59
N ALA A 105 -1.55 -2.15 -8.18
CA ALA A 105 -0.93 -3.32 -8.79
C ALA A 105 -1.44 -4.67 -8.25
N ASN A 106 -2.03 -4.63 -7.04
CA ASN A 106 -2.55 -5.80 -6.33
C ASN A 106 -4.08 -5.93 -6.42
N ILE A 107 -4.70 -5.14 -7.29
CA ILE A 107 -6.11 -5.24 -7.64
C ILE A 107 -6.23 -5.48 -9.15
N GLU A 108 -7.33 -6.09 -9.56
CA GLU A 108 -7.71 -6.38 -10.94
C GLU A 108 -8.69 -5.36 -11.52
#